data_AF-A0A6B3FZ17-F1
#
_entry.id   AF-A0A6B3FZ17-F1
#
_cell.length_a   1.000
_cell.length_b   1.000
_cell.length_c   1.000
_cell.angle_alpha   90.00
_cell.angle_beta   90.00
_cell.angle_gamma   90.00
#
_symmetry.space_group_name_H-M   'P 1'
#
loop_
_entity.id
_entity.type
_entity.pdbx_description
1 polymer ?
#
loop_
_entity_poly.entity_id
_entity_poly.type
_entity_poly.pdbx_seq_one_letter_code
_entity_poly.pdbx_strand_id
1 'polypeptide(L)'
;TWRGAALAEELPVARVLVNKGVLHLDQFFDYAVPQELDADAQPGVRVRVRFGAGGRNVQGGRREGGGLIDGFIVERRADSDYQGAL
;
A
#
# COMPACT_ATOMS: atom_id res chain seq x y z
N THR A 1 4.07 -2.76 14.23
CA THR A 1 4.91 -2.14 13.17
C THR A 1 5.17 -3.19 12.11
N TRP A 2 4.66 -3.03 10.89
CA TRP A 2 4.74 -4.04 9.81
C TRP A 2 6.13 -4.16 9.13
N ARG A 3 7.20 -3.77 9.82
CA ARG A 3 8.56 -3.85 9.28
C ARG A 3 8.99 -5.31 9.28
N GLY A 4 9.42 -5.82 8.13
CA GLY A 4 9.85 -7.22 7.99
C GLY A 4 8.72 -8.26 8.00
N ALA A 5 7.44 -7.86 8.06
CA ALA A 5 6.32 -8.78 7.93
C ALA A 5 6.37 -9.54 6.59
N ALA A 6 6.09 -10.84 6.60
CA ALA A 6 5.90 -11.63 5.38
C ALA A 6 4.76 -11.05 4.54
N LEU A 7 4.87 -11.16 3.22
CA LEU A 7 3.80 -10.74 2.31
C LEU A 7 2.76 -11.86 2.17
N ALA A 8 1.54 -11.50 1.82
CA ALA A 8 0.54 -12.46 1.38
C ALA A 8 1.07 -13.32 0.23
N GLU A 9 0.73 -14.61 0.22
CA GLU A 9 1.22 -15.54 -0.81
C GLU A 9 0.49 -15.31 -2.14
N GLU A 10 -0.80 -15.01 -2.08
CA GLU A 10 -1.63 -14.71 -3.24
C GLU A 10 -1.92 -13.20 -3.31
N LEU A 11 -1.78 -12.65 -4.51
CA LEU A 11 -2.08 -11.26 -4.82
C LEU A 11 -1.48 -10.26 -3.80
N PRO A 12 -0.14 -10.25 -3.57
CA PRO A 12 0.49 -9.51 -2.47
C PRO A 12 0.41 -7.98 -2.56
N VAL A 13 -0.19 -7.43 -3.62
CA VAL A 13 -0.31 -6.00 -3.85
C VAL A 13 -1.77 -5.57 -3.70
N ALA A 14 -2.02 -4.59 -2.85
CA ALA A 14 -3.29 -3.88 -2.80
C ALA A 14 -3.15 -2.55 -3.54
N ARG A 15 -3.99 -2.34 -4.54
CA ARG A 15 -4.14 -1.03 -5.17
C ARG A 15 -5.14 -0.21 -4.37
N VAL A 16 -4.72 0.95 -3.90
CA VAL A 16 -5.48 1.78 -2.95
C VAL A 16 -5.79 3.14 -3.57
N LEU A 17 -7.07 3.53 -3.48
CA LEU A 17 -7.49 4.92 -3.63
C LEU A 17 -7.24 5.64 -2.31
N VAL A 18 -6.23 6.50 -2.27
CA VAL A 18 -5.90 7.26 -1.07
C VAL A 18 -6.84 8.46 -0.96
N ASN A 19 -7.51 8.60 0.18
CA ASN A 19 -8.41 9.72 0.44
C ASN A 19 -7.62 10.98 0.83
N LYS A 20 -6.86 11.52 -0.14
CA LYS A 20 -6.14 12.78 -0.05
C LYS A 20 -6.76 13.76 -1.04
N GLY A 21 -6.80 15.04 -0.68
CA GLY A 21 -7.49 16.10 -1.43
C GLY A 21 -7.20 16.10 -2.94
N VAL A 22 -8.08 16.78 -3.69
CA VAL A 22 -8.31 16.72 -5.15
C VAL A 22 -7.13 16.30 -6.04
N LEU A 23 -5.91 16.80 -5.81
CA LEU A 23 -4.72 16.50 -6.61
C LEU A 23 -4.30 15.02 -6.67
N HIS A 24 -4.79 14.16 -5.79
CA HIS A 24 -4.42 12.73 -5.76
C HIS A 24 -5.63 11.79 -5.87
N LEU A 25 -6.83 12.33 -6.07
CA LEU A 25 -8.07 11.55 -6.03
C LEU A 25 -8.31 10.74 -7.32
N ASP A 26 -7.62 11.08 -8.40
CA ASP A 26 -7.69 10.42 -9.70
C ASP A 26 -6.63 9.33 -9.88
N GLN A 27 -5.84 9.04 -8.85
CA GLN A 27 -4.70 8.13 -8.90
C GLN A 27 -4.85 7.00 -7.88
N PHE A 28 -4.35 5.84 -8.27
CA PHE A 28 -4.20 4.71 -7.38
C PHE A 28 -2.74 4.52 -6.98
N PHE A 29 -2.55 3.98 -5.78
CA PHE A 29 -1.25 3.73 -5.20
C PHE A 29 -1.17 2.28 -4.75
N ASP A 30 -0.11 1.59 -5.18
CA ASP A 30 0.10 0.18 -4.84
C ASP A 30 0.80 0.07 -3.49
N TYR A 31 0.36 -0.89 -2.67
CA TYR A 31 0.89 -1.18 -1.35
C TYR A 31 1.09 -2.69 -1.18
N ALA A 32 2.17 -3.07 -0.51
CA ALA A 32 2.38 -4.45 -0.09
C ALA A 32 1.38 -4.86 0.99
N VAL A 33 0.78 -6.04 0.84
CA VAL A 33 -0.13 -6.64 1.82
C VAL A 33 0.63 -7.64 2.69
N PRO A 34 0.71 -7.41 4.02
CA PRO A 34 1.24 -8.40 4.94
C PRO A 34 0.39 -9.66 4.96
N GLN A 35 1.01 -10.82 5.14
CA GLN A 35 0.33 -12.13 5.24
C GLN A 35 -0.76 -12.14 6.32
N GLU A 36 -0.49 -11.48 7.45
CA GLU A 36 -1.44 -11.36 8.56
C GLU A 36 -2.73 -10.62 8.20
N LEU A 37 -2.71 -9.80 7.14
CA LEU A 37 -3.87 -9.04 6.67
C LEU A 37 -4.46 -9.61 5.38
N ASP A 38 -3.97 -10.75 4.90
CA ASP A 38 -4.31 -11.27 3.58
C ASP A 38 -5.82 -11.46 3.39
N ALA A 39 -6.45 -12.17 4.34
CA ALA A 39 -7.88 -12.44 4.32
C ALA A 39 -8.73 -11.17 4.43
N ASP A 40 -8.28 -10.18 5.20
CA ASP A 40 -9.02 -8.93 5.46
C ASP A 40 -8.86 -7.90 4.35
N ALA A 41 -7.74 -7.92 3.61
CA ALA A 41 -7.42 -6.95 2.58
C ALA A 41 -8.17 -7.26 1.27
N GLN A 42 -9.48 -7.04 1.29
CA GLN A 42 -10.40 -7.22 0.17
C GLN A 42 -10.78 -5.88 -0.51
N PRO A 43 -11.18 -5.89 -1.80
CA PRO A 43 -11.74 -4.71 -2.45
C PRO A 43 -12.90 -4.09 -1.65
N GLY A 44 -12.93 -2.77 -1.55
CA GLY A 44 -13.90 -1.99 -0.77
C GLY A 44 -13.53 -1.80 0.71
N VAL A 45 -12.53 -2.53 1.23
CA VAL A 45 -12.10 -2.37 2.63
C VAL A 45 -11.39 -1.04 2.83
N ARG A 46 -11.78 -0.33 3.90
CA ARG A 46 -11.12 0.90 4.33
C ARG A 46 -9.80 0.56 5.02
N VAL A 47 -8.73 1.21 4.59
CA VAL A 47 -7.38 1.00 5.08
C VAL A 47 -6.77 2.30 5.57
N ARG A 48 -5.70 2.18 6.35
CA ARG A 48 -4.86 3.31 6.75
C ARG A 48 -3.42 3.05 6.32
N VAL A 49 -2.93 3.87 5.39
CA VAL A 49 -1.68 3.65 4.68
C VAL A 49 -0.70 4.80 4.91
N ARG A 50 0.60 4.53 4.75
CA ARG A 50 1.62 5.58 4.75
C ARG A 50 1.64 6.27 3.39
N PHE A 51 1.64 7.59 3.39
CA PHE A 51 1.67 8.39 2.16
C PHE A 51 2.66 9.56 2.29
N GLY A 52 3.38 9.86 1.21
CA GLY A 52 4.32 10.99 1.16
C GLY A 52 5.70 10.74 1.78
N ALA A 53 6.14 9.49 1.91
CA ALA A 53 7.46 9.12 2.44
C ALA A 53 8.66 9.59 1.56
N GLY A 54 8.41 9.87 0.27
CA GLY A 54 9.44 10.20 -0.71
C GLY A 54 10.24 8.96 -1.15
N GLY A 55 10.66 8.90 -2.41
CA GLY A 55 11.29 7.70 -2.98
C GLY A 55 12.71 7.38 -2.50
N ARG A 56 13.33 8.24 -1.70
CA ARG A 56 14.74 8.10 -1.27
C ARG A 56 14.91 7.42 0.09
N ASN A 57 13.83 7.30 0.87
CA ASN A 57 13.87 6.69 2.21
C ASN A 57 13.41 5.24 2.12
N VAL A 58 14.32 4.34 1.74
CA VAL A 58 14.05 2.90 1.66
C VAL A 58 14.96 2.16 2.63
N GLN A 59 14.37 1.36 3.52
CA GLN A 59 15.09 0.47 4.43
C GLN A 59 14.51 -0.95 4.32
N GLY A 60 15.37 -1.95 4.14
CA GLY A 60 14.93 -3.34 4.01
C GLY A 60 13.95 -3.58 2.85
N GLY A 61 14.09 -2.84 1.75
CA GLY A 61 13.20 -2.94 0.58
C GLY A 61 11.82 -2.28 0.76
N ARG A 62 11.59 -1.56 1.86
CA ARG A 62 10.33 -0.84 2.14
C ARG A 62 10.55 0.64 2.34
N ARG A 63 9.55 1.44 1.98
CA ARG A 63 9.59 2.89 2.18
C ARG A 63 9.32 3.29 3.63
N GLU A 64 10.13 4.20 4.15
CA GLU A 64 9.97 4.76 5.50
C GLU A 64 9.63 6.25 5.48
N GLY A 65 8.81 6.69 6.44
CA GLY A 65 8.35 8.07 6.57
C GLY A 65 6.90 8.25 6.15
N GLY A 66 6.54 9.49 5.79
CA GLY A 66 5.18 9.86 5.40
C GLY A 66 4.17 9.88 6.55
N GLY A 67 3.00 10.43 6.28
CA GLY A 67 1.86 10.46 7.20
C GLY A 67 0.92 9.27 6.98
N LEU A 68 0.12 8.94 8.00
CA LEU A 68 -0.96 7.97 7.85
C LEU A 68 -2.20 8.65 7.27
N ILE A 69 -2.68 8.15 6.15
CA ILE A 69 -3.90 8.64 5.47
C ILE A 69 -4.84 7.46 5.26
N ASP A 70 -6.14 7.73 5.34
CA ASP A 70 -7.16 6.73 5.06
C ASP A 70 -7.30 6.51 3.55
N GLY A 71 -7.75 5.33 3.15
CA GLY A 71 -8.02 4.99 1.76
C GLY A 71 -8.90 3.76 1.66
N PHE A 72 -9.13 3.33 0.42
CA PHE A 72 -9.92 2.14 0.12
C PHE A 72 -9.17 1.24 -0.83
N ILE A 73 -9.16 -0.06 -0.57
CA ILE A 73 -8.64 -1.04 -1.53
C ILE A 73 -9.59 -1.08 -2.72
N VAL A 74 -9.03 -0.93 -3.91
CA VAL A 74 -9.76 -0.99 -5.18
C VAL A 74 -9.65 -2.39 -5.78
N GLU A 75 -8.45 -2.97 -5.73
CA GLU A 75 -8.18 -4.34 -6.21
C GLU A 75 -6.98 -4.96 -5.49
N ARG A 76 -6.90 -6.30 -5.54
CA ARG A 76 -5.73 -7.11 -5.16
C ARG A 76 -5.06 -7.64 -6.43
N ARG A 77 -3.74 -7.57 -6.50
CA ARG A 77 -2.95 -7.88 -7.71
C ARG A 77 -1.74 -8.76 -7.36
N ALA A 78 -1.34 -9.58 -8.32
CA ALA A 78 -0.12 -10.39 -8.22
C ALA A 78 1.15 -9.51 -8.21
N ASP A 79 1.14 -8.45 -9.03
CA ASP A 79 2.30 -7.59 -9.27
C ASP A 79 1.92 -6.11 -9.29
N SER A 80 2.94 -5.27 -9.14
CA SER A 80 2.86 -3.81 -9.22
C SER A 80 3.63 -3.31 -10.45
N ASP A 81 3.08 -2.32 -11.15
CA ASP A 81 3.75 -1.57 -12.20
C ASP A 81 4.67 -0.46 -11.64
N TYR A 82 4.60 -0.20 -10.33
CA TYR A 82 5.51 0.69 -9.64
C TYR A 82 6.90 0.05 -9.46
N GLN A 83 7.91 0.63 -10.11
CA GLN A 83 9.28 0.09 -10.12
C GLN A 83 10.09 0.30 -8.82
N GLY A 84 9.52 0.96 -7.81
CA GLY A 84 10.20 1.20 -6.54
C GLY A 84 9.69 0.32 -5.40
N ALA A 85 10.27 0.52 -4.23
CA ALA A 85 9.87 -0.18 -3.00
C ALA A 85 8.42 0.14 -2.60
N LEU A 86 7.65 -0.90 -2.27
CA LEU A 86 6.30 -0.85 -1.69
C LEU A 86 6.33 -0.77 -0.16
#